data_AF-A0A1H8PJI7-F1
#
_entry.id   AF-A0A1H8PJI7-F1
#
_cell.length_a   1.000
_cell.length_b   1.000
_cell.length_c   1.000
_cell.angle_alpha   90.00
_cell.angle_beta   90.00
_cell.angle_gamma   90.00
#
_symmetry.space_group_name_H-M   'P 1'
#
loop_
_entity.id
_entity.type
_entity.pdbx_description
1 polymer ?
#
loop_
_entity_poly.entity_id
_entity_poly.type
_entity_poly.pdbx_seq_one_letter_code
_entity_poly.pdbx_strand_id
1 'polypeptide(L)'
;MKTFFYIIILSAVIPFFIACSDNLDLPTSQMSAIEAENSEGDVVIQKRNPNLPEVVTKAPTFEEGLTRNNATIGSSDKFLGYGYKLYNGNYIPSDFDNFTHSILNIEAIKAYDESYVDEKYPNWNDQSSYTYYNFDDYTHFSTESKTIKTGFSLNLGLFSIGKKRTTVETFRTFINETMEQTYGEMNILFAHGKFMLLNSSGSTKVYARQFLRRSFINNLYTSTISSVINSYGDLVVVGYYTGGRAFAQYMGNAASSTNVEQRTKSLDTSITASLTYEGDSLNASFGFNGKNGNFDSTVYKKQDIFLRVKTLGGIQNEESAINTTMSLKDINIDLQSWRKSLNDSKNHTVIDLTQEGLFPMSDFVLERNFQRRFDDTSKNILLPVTRLYTPSIMITRVLKKTSTSGDNLYEVAAVLVTRQGDQIVLSNGNATDAELKQNEDNNVFLEKAKAIAEEKSKYFSSDIQISYNTTKRLNPMFRSPLCIVLENFNENGFYKYYNETTNMEYLYDPTTKLCFSFLADDGDESMLEVYGLSTWVSNLTEKRISMATLANLYTIIGL
;
A
#
# COMPACT_ATOMS: atom_id res chain seq x y z
N MET A 1 17.91 14.10 -51.23
CA MET A 1 17.05 15.16 -50.68
C MET A 1 16.20 14.54 -49.58
N LYS A 2 16.38 15.01 -48.34
CA LYS A 2 15.63 14.57 -47.15
C LYS A 2 14.21 15.12 -47.23
N THR A 3 13.19 14.26 -47.09
CA THR A 3 11.99 14.58 -46.30
C THR A 3 11.35 13.27 -45.84
N PHE A 4 11.28 13.09 -44.53
CA PHE A 4 10.63 11.97 -43.84
C PHE A 4 9.10 12.13 -43.94
N PHE A 5 8.40 11.07 -44.36
CA PHE A 5 6.96 10.95 -44.19
C PHE A 5 6.69 10.35 -42.80
N TYR A 6 6.07 11.13 -41.92
CA TYR A 6 5.48 10.62 -40.68
C TYR A 6 4.16 9.92 -41.01
N ILE A 7 4.09 8.62 -40.73
CA ILE A 7 2.84 7.86 -40.68
C ILE A 7 2.18 8.18 -39.33
N ILE A 8 1.06 8.88 -39.36
CA ILE A 8 0.18 9.08 -38.21
C ILE A 8 -0.58 7.76 -37.99
N ILE A 9 -0.24 7.03 -36.92
CA ILE A 9 -1.07 5.92 -36.43
C ILE A 9 -2.20 6.55 -35.63
N LEU A 10 -3.39 6.52 -36.22
CA LEU A 10 -4.64 6.92 -35.57
C LEU A 10 -5.02 5.84 -34.55
N SER A 11 -4.64 6.01 -33.28
CA SER A 11 -5.17 5.17 -32.19
C SER A 11 -6.61 5.62 -31.91
N ALA A 12 -7.59 4.84 -32.38
CA ALA A 12 -8.97 5.01 -31.98
C ALA A 12 -9.11 4.66 -30.49
N VAL A 13 -9.05 5.67 -29.63
CA VAL A 13 -9.48 5.57 -28.23
C VAL A 13 -11.00 5.53 -28.25
N ILE A 14 -11.59 4.36 -27.99
CA ILE A 14 -13.02 4.22 -27.73
C ILE A 14 -13.28 4.81 -26.33
N PRO A 15 -14.08 5.88 -26.19
CA PRO A 15 -14.48 6.36 -24.88
C PRO A 15 -15.55 5.42 -24.33
N PHE A 16 -15.18 4.57 -23.38
CA PHE A 16 -16.17 3.91 -22.53
C PHE A 16 -16.76 4.95 -21.58
N PHE A 17 -17.94 5.45 -21.91
CA PHE A 17 -18.82 6.10 -20.95
C PHE A 17 -19.31 5.03 -19.96
N ILE A 18 -18.71 4.98 -18.77
CA ILE A 18 -19.27 4.25 -17.63
C ILE A 18 -20.20 5.21 -16.91
N ALA A 19 -21.50 5.09 -17.20
CA ALA A 19 -22.55 5.62 -16.37
C ALA A 19 -22.59 4.84 -15.04
N CYS A 20 -22.84 5.57 -13.95
CA CYS A 20 -22.91 5.06 -12.59
C CYS A 20 -23.85 3.85 -12.44
N SER A 21 -23.33 2.80 -11.81
CA SER A 21 -24.09 2.00 -10.87
C SER A 21 -23.15 1.65 -9.71
N ASP A 22 -23.54 2.04 -8.49
CA ASP A 22 -22.97 1.55 -7.25
C ASP A 22 -23.14 0.03 -7.19
N ASN A 23 -22.14 -0.70 -7.69
CA ASN A 23 -21.77 -2.06 -7.36
C ASN A 23 -20.62 -2.43 -8.30
N LEU A 24 -19.40 -2.40 -7.76
CA LEU A 24 -18.25 -3.07 -8.37
C LEU A 24 -18.43 -4.60 -8.20
N ASP A 25 -19.46 -5.16 -8.84
CA ASP A 25 -19.55 -6.60 -9.15
C ASP A 25 -18.62 -6.91 -10.34
N LEU A 26 -17.36 -6.53 -10.20
CA LEU A 26 -16.24 -6.85 -11.08
C LEU A 26 -15.34 -8.04 -10.66
N PRO A 27 -15.57 -8.88 -9.61
CA PRO A 27 -14.53 -9.86 -9.24
C PRO A 27 -14.51 -11.14 -10.08
N THR A 28 -15.65 -11.63 -10.57
CA THR A 28 -15.73 -13.05 -10.96
C THR A 28 -15.30 -13.32 -12.41
N SER A 29 -15.66 -12.45 -13.35
CA SER A 29 -15.47 -12.66 -14.79
C SER A 29 -14.01 -12.44 -15.27
N GLN A 30 -13.31 -11.45 -14.71
CA GLN A 30 -11.88 -11.25 -14.99
C GLN A 30 -11.01 -12.33 -14.36
N MET A 31 -11.45 -12.90 -13.23
CA MET A 31 -10.68 -13.90 -12.48
C MET A 31 -10.78 -15.30 -13.07
N SER A 32 -11.96 -15.68 -13.59
CA SER A 32 -12.10 -16.87 -14.43
C SER A 32 -11.24 -16.78 -15.69
N ALA A 33 -11.02 -15.58 -16.23
CA ALA A 33 -10.12 -15.37 -17.36
C ALA A 33 -8.64 -15.53 -16.96
N ILE A 34 -8.21 -15.05 -15.78
CA ILE A 34 -6.83 -15.23 -15.28
C ILE A 34 -6.55 -16.70 -14.91
N GLU A 35 -7.50 -17.40 -14.30
CA GLU A 35 -7.35 -18.83 -13.99
C GLU A 35 -7.39 -19.70 -15.26
N ALA A 36 -8.23 -19.35 -16.25
CA ALA A 36 -8.27 -20.01 -17.55
C ALA A 36 -7.01 -19.72 -18.40
N GLU A 37 -6.56 -18.47 -18.49
CA GLU A 37 -5.31 -18.11 -19.19
C GLU A 37 -4.08 -18.73 -18.52
N ASN A 38 -4.07 -18.88 -17.19
CA ASN A 38 -2.94 -19.50 -16.48
C ASN A 38 -2.89 -21.02 -16.59
N SER A 39 -4.01 -21.69 -16.87
CA SER A 39 -4.15 -23.16 -16.91
C SER A 39 -4.27 -23.75 -18.32
N GLU A 40 -4.38 -22.90 -19.36
CA GLU A 40 -4.42 -23.35 -20.74
C GLU A 40 -3.12 -24.08 -21.12
N GLY A 41 -3.23 -25.37 -21.45
CA GLY A 41 -2.10 -26.22 -21.81
C GLY A 41 -1.37 -26.89 -20.64
N ASP A 42 -1.85 -26.73 -19.40
CA ASP A 42 -1.30 -27.45 -18.26
C ASP A 42 -1.66 -28.94 -18.30
N VAL A 43 -0.66 -29.81 -18.16
CA VAL A 43 -0.85 -31.26 -18.05
C VAL A 43 -0.52 -31.70 -16.64
N VAL A 44 -1.53 -32.24 -15.94
CA VAL A 44 -1.38 -32.75 -14.57
C VAL A 44 -0.72 -34.13 -14.60
N ILE A 45 0.42 -34.26 -13.92
CA ILE A 45 1.17 -35.52 -13.78
C ILE A 45 1.00 -36.14 -12.39
N GLN A 46 0.75 -35.31 -11.38
CA GLN A 46 0.35 -35.74 -10.04
C GLN A 46 -0.88 -34.92 -9.63
N LYS A 47 -1.98 -35.58 -9.32
CA LYS A 47 -3.18 -34.91 -8.79
C LYS A 47 -2.97 -34.55 -7.32
N ARG A 48 -3.55 -33.45 -6.87
CA ARG A 48 -3.66 -33.15 -5.43
C ARG A 48 -4.41 -34.29 -4.74
N ASN A 49 -3.94 -34.70 -3.57
CA ASN A 49 -4.67 -35.65 -2.73
C ASN A 49 -5.95 -34.97 -2.21
N PRO A 50 -7.14 -35.52 -2.51
CA PRO A 50 -8.42 -34.91 -2.14
C PRO A 50 -8.67 -34.91 -0.63
N ASN A 51 -7.86 -35.63 0.16
CA ASN A 51 -7.98 -35.65 1.63
C ASN A 51 -7.22 -34.51 2.32
N LEU A 52 -6.41 -33.73 1.59
CA LEU A 52 -5.79 -32.54 2.15
C LEU A 52 -6.83 -31.45 2.40
N PRO A 53 -6.62 -30.57 3.40
CA PRO A 53 -7.45 -29.40 3.61
C PRO A 53 -7.58 -28.54 2.34
N GLU A 54 -8.78 -28.00 2.14
CA GLU A 54 -9.03 -26.94 1.17
C GLU A 54 -8.54 -25.61 1.72
N VAL A 55 -8.05 -24.73 0.84
CA VAL A 55 -7.57 -23.40 1.23
C VAL A 55 -8.75 -22.47 1.51
N VAL A 56 -8.85 -21.96 2.73
CA VAL A 56 -9.84 -20.93 3.09
C VAL A 56 -9.22 -19.54 3.04
N THR A 57 -9.92 -18.61 2.41
CA THR A 57 -9.61 -17.17 2.49
C THR A 57 -10.41 -16.55 3.62
N LYS A 58 -9.73 -15.99 4.62
CA LYS A 58 -10.38 -15.28 5.73
C LYS A 58 -10.43 -13.79 5.46
N ALA A 59 -11.51 -13.15 5.90
CA ALA A 59 -11.55 -11.70 6.01
C ALA A 59 -10.58 -11.25 7.12
N PRO A 60 -9.85 -10.13 6.93
CA PRO A 60 -9.00 -9.58 7.97
C PRO A 60 -9.78 -9.35 9.28
N THR A 61 -9.19 -9.76 10.40
CA THR A 61 -9.76 -9.58 11.75
C THR A 61 -8.84 -8.69 12.60
N PHE A 62 -9.42 -7.97 13.55
CA PHE A 62 -8.68 -6.99 14.35
C PHE A 62 -8.99 -7.18 15.82
N GLU A 63 -7.97 -7.07 16.68
CA GLU A 63 -8.13 -7.17 18.14
C GLU A 63 -8.96 -6.00 18.70
N GLU A 64 -8.86 -4.82 18.10
CA GLU A 64 -9.64 -3.63 18.47
C GLU A 64 -10.01 -2.82 17.22
N GLY A 65 -11.23 -2.28 17.22
CA GLY A 65 -11.65 -1.27 16.25
C GLY A 65 -11.21 0.13 16.71
N LEU A 66 -10.63 0.93 15.82
CA LEU A 66 -10.54 2.37 16.05
C LEU A 66 -11.96 2.94 16.09
N THR A 67 -12.46 3.30 17.26
CA THR A 67 -13.64 4.16 17.37
C THR A 67 -13.18 5.57 17.73
N ARG A 68 -13.74 6.59 17.06
CA ARG A 68 -13.49 8.01 17.39
C ARG A 68 -13.73 8.31 18.88
N ASN A 69 -14.56 7.52 19.57
CA ASN A 69 -14.88 7.65 20.99
C ASN A 69 -13.89 6.93 21.94
N ASN A 70 -13.15 5.91 21.47
CA ASN A 70 -12.09 5.25 22.26
C ASN A 70 -10.71 5.89 22.05
N ALA A 71 -10.60 6.81 21.09
CA ALA A 71 -9.39 7.59 20.93
C ALA A 71 -9.23 8.49 22.16
N THR A 72 -8.25 8.15 22.99
CA THR A 72 -7.63 9.10 23.93
C THR A 72 -6.90 10.12 23.05
N ILE A 73 -7.69 11.03 22.46
CA ILE A 73 -7.30 12.09 21.55
C ILE A 73 -6.60 13.14 22.41
N GLY A 74 -5.28 13.20 22.37
CA GLY A 74 -4.53 14.24 23.08
C GLY A 74 -3.05 13.92 23.15
N SER A 75 -2.27 14.50 22.23
CA SER A 75 -0.79 14.55 22.21
C SER A 75 -0.07 13.28 22.73
N SER A 76 -0.19 12.17 22.01
CA SER A 76 0.54 10.93 22.35
C SER A 76 1.10 10.24 21.12
N ASP A 77 1.97 9.26 21.35
CA ASP A 77 2.63 8.39 20.37
C ASP A 77 1.76 7.21 19.89
N LYS A 78 0.51 7.14 20.35
CA LYS A 78 -0.38 5.98 20.15
C LYS A 78 -0.65 5.63 18.70
N PHE A 79 -0.60 6.60 17.77
CA PHE A 79 -0.87 6.35 16.35
C PHE A 79 0.39 6.01 15.55
N LEU A 80 1.55 5.92 16.19
CA LEU A 80 2.73 5.35 15.54
C LEU A 80 2.44 3.86 15.25
N GLY A 81 2.94 3.39 14.12
CA GLY A 81 2.75 2.02 13.68
C GLY A 81 1.32 1.66 13.26
N TYR A 82 0.45 2.65 13.00
CA TYR A 82 -0.87 2.41 12.39
C TYR A 82 -0.79 2.39 10.88
N GLY A 83 -1.70 1.63 10.25
CA GLY A 83 -1.90 1.70 8.81
C GLY A 83 -2.51 3.03 8.36
N TYR A 84 -2.18 3.46 7.15
CA TYR A 84 -2.62 4.71 6.53
C TYR A 84 -3.09 4.49 5.08
N LYS A 85 -4.31 4.91 4.77
CA LYS A 85 -4.89 4.86 3.42
C LYS A 85 -4.45 6.07 2.62
N LEU A 86 -3.59 5.84 1.64
CA LEU A 86 -3.17 6.87 0.70
C LEU A 86 -4.05 6.86 -0.54
N TYR A 87 -4.19 5.71 -1.20
CA TYR A 87 -4.90 5.61 -2.49
C TYR A 87 -6.40 5.48 -2.35
N ASN A 88 -6.89 5.04 -1.19
CA ASN A 88 -8.32 4.87 -0.91
C ASN A 88 -8.75 5.70 0.32
N GLY A 89 -8.00 6.75 0.64
CA GLY A 89 -8.30 7.68 1.72
C GLY A 89 -9.23 8.82 1.27
N ASN A 90 -9.38 9.80 2.15
CA ASN A 90 -10.10 11.04 1.86
C ASN A 90 -9.19 12.13 1.23
N TYR A 91 -7.88 11.85 1.11
CA TYR A 91 -6.85 12.74 0.56
C TYR A 91 -6.74 14.11 1.25
N ILE A 92 -7.19 14.20 2.50
CA ILE A 92 -6.86 15.28 3.42
C ILE A 92 -5.63 14.79 4.22
N PRO A 93 -4.44 15.38 4.02
CA PRO A 93 -3.23 15.01 4.74
C PRO A 93 -3.47 14.84 6.23
N SER A 94 -2.95 13.77 6.85
CA SER A 94 -2.98 13.53 8.30
C SER A 94 -4.36 13.43 8.96
N ASP A 95 -5.43 13.48 8.18
CA ASP A 95 -6.79 13.32 8.67
C ASP A 95 -6.97 11.93 9.27
N PHE A 96 -7.58 11.87 10.45
CA PHE A 96 -7.75 10.63 11.19
C PHE A 96 -8.55 9.58 10.41
N ASP A 97 -9.42 10.01 9.48
CA ASP A 97 -10.18 9.10 8.63
C ASP A 97 -9.30 8.29 7.66
N ASN A 98 -8.02 8.66 7.49
CA ASN A 98 -7.05 7.89 6.73
C ASN A 98 -6.29 6.87 7.58
N PHE A 99 -6.36 6.94 8.92
CA PHE A 99 -5.76 5.97 9.85
C PHE A 99 -6.68 4.75 9.99
N THR A 100 -6.11 3.56 10.15
CA THR A 100 -6.88 2.30 10.12
C THR A 100 -6.71 1.43 11.37
N HIS A 101 -5.70 0.57 11.40
CA HIS A 101 -5.48 -0.42 12.45
C HIS A 101 -4.01 -0.46 12.82
N SER A 102 -3.75 -0.79 14.09
CA SER A 102 -2.39 -0.92 14.61
C SER A 102 -1.69 -2.11 13.95
N ILE A 103 -0.51 -1.86 13.40
CA ILE A 103 0.40 -2.86 12.82
C ILE A 103 1.51 -3.15 13.81
N LEU A 104 2.01 -2.13 14.50
CA LEU A 104 3.07 -2.26 15.50
C LEU A 104 2.53 -2.17 16.93
N ASN A 105 3.13 -2.95 17.82
CA ASN A 105 2.97 -2.81 19.25
C ASN A 105 3.96 -1.75 19.79
N ILE A 106 3.52 -0.50 19.83
CA ILE A 106 4.32 0.65 20.29
C ILE A 106 4.72 0.51 21.77
N GLU A 107 3.86 -0.08 22.61
CA GLU A 107 4.19 -0.32 24.02
C GLU A 107 5.35 -1.32 24.16
N ALA A 108 5.33 -2.40 23.37
CA ALA A 108 6.43 -3.36 23.34
C ALA A 108 7.73 -2.76 22.79
N ILE A 109 7.65 -1.86 21.81
CA ILE A 109 8.83 -1.13 21.29
C ILE A 109 9.46 -0.28 22.40
N LYS A 110 8.66 0.51 23.11
CA LYS A 110 9.16 1.33 24.23
C LYS A 110 9.74 0.51 25.36
N ALA A 111 9.07 -0.60 25.71
CA ALA A 111 9.55 -1.51 26.74
C ALA A 111 10.88 -2.20 26.38
N TYR A 112 11.13 -2.41 25.07
CA TYR A 112 12.39 -2.93 24.59
C TYR A 112 13.51 -1.89 24.64
N ASP A 113 13.24 -0.69 24.13
CA ASP A 113 14.16 0.46 24.18
C ASP A 113 13.39 1.75 23.85
N GLU A 114 13.25 2.62 24.84
CA GLU A 114 12.52 3.89 24.72
C GLU A 114 13.10 4.80 23.62
N SER A 115 14.39 4.67 23.28
CA SER A 115 15.04 5.50 22.24
C SER A 115 14.53 5.25 20.82
N TYR A 116 13.71 4.20 20.62
CA TYR A 116 13.03 3.94 19.35
C TYR A 116 11.83 4.84 19.11
N VAL A 117 11.39 5.61 20.10
CA VAL A 117 10.33 6.62 19.98
C VAL A 117 10.90 7.99 20.35
N ASP A 118 10.95 8.90 19.38
CA ASP A 118 11.35 10.30 19.57
C ASP A 118 10.10 11.16 19.79
N GLU A 119 10.02 11.79 20.96
CA GLU A 119 8.95 12.69 21.37
C GLU A 119 9.51 14.10 21.58
N LYS A 120 8.95 15.08 20.87
CA LYS A 120 9.37 16.49 20.93
C LYS A 120 8.17 17.42 20.95
N TYR A 121 8.35 18.61 21.53
CA TYR A 121 7.30 19.62 21.63
C TYR A 121 7.71 20.91 20.93
N PRO A 122 7.71 20.95 19.59
CA PRO A 122 8.33 22.03 18.84
C PRO A 122 7.52 23.33 18.88
N ASN A 123 6.23 23.29 19.27
CA ASN A 123 5.37 24.47 19.49
C ASN A 123 5.48 25.54 18.39
N TRP A 124 4.95 25.25 17.21
CA TRP A 124 4.96 26.18 16.07
C TRP A 124 3.57 26.30 15.46
N ASN A 125 3.34 27.45 14.82
CA ASN A 125 2.16 27.69 14.02
C ASN A 125 2.59 27.85 12.56
N ASP A 126 1.78 27.34 11.63
CA ASP A 126 2.01 27.52 10.20
C ASP A 126 0.71 27.88 9.50
N GLN A 127 0.86 28.69 8.46
CA GLN A 127 -0.21 29.05 7.55
C GLN A 127 0.30 28.84 6.13
N SER A 128 -0.37 27.98 5.39
CA SER A 128 -0.06 27.72 3.99
C SER A 128 -1.33 27.64 3.17
N SER A 129 -1.25 28.14 1.93
CA SER A 129 -2.27 27.94 0.91
C SER A 129 -1.62 27.61 -0.42
N TYR A 130 -2.36 26.90 -1.26
CA TYR A 130 -1.98 26.70 -2.65
C TYR A 130 -3.22 26.47 -3.51
N THR A 131 -3.10 26.84 -4.79
CA THR A 131 -4.13 26.65 -5.80
C THR A 131 -3.64 25.77 -6.92
N TYR A 132 -4.54 24.99 -7.50
CA TYR A 132 -4.23 24.09 -8.60
C TYR A 132 -5.44 24.01 -9.53
N TYR A 133 -5.19 23.90 -10.83
CA TYR A 133 -6.25 23.77 -11.84
C TYR A 133 -6.39 22.34 -12.35
N ASN A 134 -5.34 21.53 -12.20
CA ASN A 134 -5.39 20.09 -12.44
C ASN A 134 -4.76 19.32 -11.28
N PHE A 135 -5.00 18.01 -11.22
CA PHE A 135 -4.58 17.18 -10.09
C PHE A 135 -3.13 16.68 -10.21
N ASP A 136 -2.50 16.80 -11.38
CA ASP A 136 -1.06 16.54 -11.51
C ASP A 136 -0.27 17.71 -10.91
N ASP A 137 -0.72 18.95 -11.09
CA ASP A 137 -0.13 20.13 -10.42
C ASP A 137 -0.25 20.02 -8.90
N TYR A 138 -1.37 19.47 -8.39
CA TYR A 138 -1.52 19.22 -6.95
C TYR A 138 -0.33 18.41 -6.43
N THR A 139 0.08 17.35 -7.15
CA THR A 139 1.21 16.51 -6.70
C THR A 139 2.55 17.26 -6.66
N HIS A 140 2.70 18.31 -7.48
CA HIS A 140 3.88 19.18 -7.46
C HIS A 140 3.92 20.09 -6.23
N PHE A 141 2.76 20.62 -5.82
CA PHE A 141 2.65 21.53 -4.67
C PHE A 141 2.44 20.82 -3.34
N SER A 142 1.90 19.60 -3.37
CA SER A 142 1.57 18.83 -2.19
C SER A 142 2.82 18.34 -1.45
N THR A 143 2.84 18.59 -0.15
CA THR A 143 3.85 18.05 0.77
C THR A 143 3.73 16.54 0.95
N GLU A 144 2.64 15.91 0.49
CA GLU A 144 2.38 14.47 0.61
C GLU A 144 3.51 13.61 0.00
N SER A 145 4.19 14.08 -1.04
CA SER A 145 5.33 13.36 -1.60
C SER A 145 6.54 13.31 -0.65
N LYS A 146 6.71 14.34 0.19
CA LYS A 146 7.81 14.46 1.16
C LYS A 146 7.51 13.73 2.48
N THR A 147 6.25 13.47 2.79
CA THR A 147 5.86 12.71 3.99
C THR A 147 6.10 11.22 3.79
N ILE A 148 6.23 10.74 2.55
CA ILE A 148 6.55 9.35 2.25
C ILE A 148 8.06 9.13 2.26
N LYS A 149 8.49 7.97 2.75
CA LYS A 149 9.90 7.53 2.77
C LYS A 149 10.61 7.74 1.43
N THR A 150 11.79 8.37 1.46
CA THR A 150 12.62 8.55 0.27
C THR A 150 12.99 7.22 -0.37
N GLY A 151 12.92 7.17 -1.70
CA GLY A 151 13.22 5.97 -2.50
C GLY A 151 12.01 5.07 -2.75
N PHE A 152 10.88 5.26 -2.05
CA PHE A 152 9.62 4.63 -2.42
C PHE A 152 8.98 5.36 -3.61
N SER A 153 8.79 4.65 -4.72
CA SER A 153 8.11 5.20 -5.90
C SER A 153 6.59 5.17 -5.71
N LEU A 154 5.99 6.34 -5.49
CA LEU A 154 4.54 6.51 -5.43
C LEU A 154 3.93 6.47 -6.85
N ASN A 155 2.83 5.75 -7.03
CA ASN A 155 1.98 5.88 -8.22
C ASN A 155 1.18 7.20 -8.15
N LEU A 156 1.78 8.29 -8.62
CA LEU A 156 1.17 9.62 -8.63
C LEU A 156 -0.10 9.69 -9.50
N GLY A 157 -0.16 8.94 -10.60
CA GLY A 157 -1.36 8.91 -11.44
C GLY A 157 -2.59 8.35 -10.70
N LEU A 158 -2.42 7.25 -9.97
CA LEU A 158 -3.49 6.69 -9.14
C LEU A 158 -3.91 7.65 -8.02
N PHE A 159 -2.93 8.30 -7.39
CA PHE A 159 -3.18 9.33 -6.38
C PHE A 159 -3.98 10.52 -6.97
N SER A 160 -3.57 11.06 -8.11
CA SER A 160 -4.26 12.17 -8.80
C SER A 160 -5.71 11.81 -9.14
N ILE A 161 -5.97 10.60 -9.65
CA ILE A 161 -7.33 10.12 -9.97
C ILE A 161 -8.19 10.09 -8.70
N GLY A 162 -7.64 9.53 -7.63
CA GLY A 162 -8.28 9.44 -6.34
C GLY A 162 -8.65 10.80 -5.76
N LYS A 163 -7.65 11.70 -5.65
CA LYS A 163 -7.81 13.07 -5.19
C LYS A 163 -8.84 13.83 -6.02
N LYS A 164 -8.80 13.66 -7.35
CA LYS A 164 -9.78 14.25 -8.28
C LYS A 164 -11.19 13.83 -7.92
N ARG A 165 -11.43 12.53 -7.83
CA ARG A 165 -12.75 11.97 -7.51
C ARG A 165 -13.29 12.54 -6.20
N THR A 166 -12.51 12.51 -5.12
CA THR A 166 -12.94 12.99 -3.81
C THR A 166 -13.18 14.50 -3.77
N THR A 167 -12.33 15.28 -4.44
CA THR A 167 -12.49 16.74 -4.51
C THR A 167 -13.73 17.12 -5.31
N VAL A 168 -13.93 16.48 -6.48
CA VAL A 168 -15.13 16.70 -7.31
C VAL A 168 -16.40 16.31 -6.56
N GLU A 169 -16.40 15.20 -5.83
CA GLU A 169 -17.54 14.79 -5.00
C GLU A 169 -17.88 15.84 -3.94
N THR A 170 -16.86 16.40 -3.28
CA THR A 170 -17.01 17.42 -2.22
C THR A 170 -17.75 18.67 -2.72
N PHE A 171 -17.57 19.03 -3.99
CA PHE A 171 -18.17 20.22 -4.61
C PHE A 171 -19.24 19.91 -5.65
N ARG A 172 -19.67 18.65 -5.77
CA ARG A 172 -20.51 18.14 -6.89
C ARG A 172 -21.70 19.04 -7.22
N THR A 173 -22.42 19.52 -6.21
CA THR A 173 -23.64 20.35 -6.38
C THR A 173 -23.37 21.79 -6.81
N PHE A 174 -22.12 22.23 -6.81
CA PHE A 174 -21.70 23.60 -7.12
C PHE A 174 -20.87 23.68 -8.41
N ILE A 175 -20.47 22.55 -8.99
CA ILE A 175 -19.76 22.50 -10.26
C ILE A 175 -20.68 23.01 -11.37
N ASN A 176 -20.20 23.98 -12.15
CA ASN A 176 -20.87 24.44 -13.35
C ASN A 176 -20.14 23.88 -14.57
N GLU A 177 -20.79 22.96 -15.29
CA GLU A 177 -20.22 22.26 -16.45
C GLU A 177 -19.91 23.17 -17.64
N THR A 178 -20.45 24.38 -17.67
CA THR A 178 -20.15 25.40 -18.71
C THR A 178 -18.95 26.28 -18.34
N MET A 179 -18.41 26.12 -17.14
CA MET A 179 -17.30 26.89 -16.59
C MET A 179 -16.13 25.98 -16.27
N GLU A 180 -14.97 26.60 -16.08
CA GLU A 180 -13.75 25.90 -15.71
C GLU A 180 -13.54 25.98 -14.21
N GLN A 181 -13.20 24.83 -13.60
CA GLN A 181 -12.94 24.74 -12.16
C GLN A 181 -11.45 24.95 -11.86
N THR A 182 -11.19 25.77 -10.86
CA THR A 182 -9.89 25.85 -10.17
C THR A 182 -10.12 25.50 -8.71
N TYR A 183 -9.17 24.79 -8.10
CA TYR A 183 -9.25 24.35 -6.72
C TYR A 183 -8.15 25.00 -5.88
N GLY A 184 -8.33 24.98 -4.57
CA GLY A 184 -7.28 25.38 -3.65
C GLY A 184 -7.50 24.82 -2.26
N GLU A 185 -6.43 24.83 -1.48
CA GLU A 185 -6.42 24.36 -0.10
C GLU A 185 -5.72 25.38 0.77
N MET A 186 -6.19 25.54 2.00
CA MET A 186 -5.55 26.33 3.04
C MET A 186 -5.45 25.54 4.33
N ASN A 187 -4.29 25.62 4.96
CA ASN A 187 -3.96 24.98 6.22
C ASN A 187 -3.58 26.05 7.23
N ILE A 188 -4.20 26.00 8.41
CA ILE A 188 -3.76 26.73 9.60
C ILE A 188 -3.47 25.69 10.66
N LEU A 189 -2.19 25.54 11.02
CA LEU A 189 -1.71 24.56 11.97
C LEU A 189 -1.29 25.23 13.26
N PHE A 190 -1.68 24.63 14.39
CA PHE A 190 -1.24 24.97 15.73
C PHE A 190 -0.57 23.73 16.31
N ALA A 191 0.71 23.53 15.99
CA ALA A 191 1.47 22.34 16.35
C ALA A 191 2.00 22.44 17.77
N HIS A 192 1.83 21.35 18.53
CA HIS A 192 2.29 21.23 19.91
C HIS A 192 3.34 20.14 20.05
N GLY A 193 2.96 18.89 19.73
CA GLY A 193 3.80 17.70 19.84
C GLY A 193 4.27 17.17 18.49
N LYS A 194 5.34 16.39 18.50
CA LYS A 194 5.95 15.66 17.39
C LYS A 194 6.36 14.29 17.90
N PHE A 195 5.89 13.23 17.24
CA PHE A 195 6.18 11.85 17.60
C PHE A 195 6.75 11.14 16.39
N MET A 196 7.83 10.39 16.55
CA MET A 196 8.45 9.62 15.46
C MET A 196 8.98 8.29 15.97
N LEU A 197 8.86 7.24 15.16
CA LEU A 197 9.66 6.04 15.29
C LEU A 197 11.06 6.29 14.73
N LEU A 198 12.07 5.68 15.35
CA LEU A 198 13.43 5.67 14.81
C LEU A 198 13.41 5.10 13.39
N ASN A 199 13.90 5.88 12.42
CA ASN A 199 13.67 5.68 10.99
C ASN A 199 14.94 5.24 10.23
N SER A 200 15.66 4.25 10.76
CA SER A 200 16.81 3.63 10.10
C SER A 200 16.42 2.30 9.43
N SER A 201 17.17 1.88 8.40
CA SER A 201 16.98 0.55 7.80
C SER A 201 17.15 -0.59 8.83
N GLY A 202 17.98 -0.39 9.85
CA GLY A 202 18.14 -1.31 10.97
C GLY A 202 16.89 -1.39 11.84
N SER A 203 16.36 -0.24 12.28
CA SER A 203 15.20 -0.19 13.19
C SER A 203 13.93 -0.74 12.55
N THR A 204 13.68 -0.47 11.26
CA THR A 204 12.52 -1.03 10.56
C THR A 204 12.52 -2.57 10.55
N LYS A 205 13.67 -3.20 10.34
CA LYS A 205 13.79 -4.67 10.45
C LYS A 205 13.58 -5.19 11.86
N VAL A 206 13.93 -4.39 12.88
CA VAL A 206 13.60 -4.73 14.27
C VAL A 206 12.08 -4.72 14.45
N TYR A 207 11.38 -3.70 13.94
CA TYR A 207 9.92 -3.65 14.00
C TYR A 207 9.26 -4.87 13.34
N ALA A 208 9.67 -5.18 12.10
CA ALA A 208 9.12 -6.29 11.32
C ALA A 208 9.30 -7.66 11.99
N ARG A 209 10.42 -7.88 12.71
CA ARG A 209 10.75 -9.23 13.21
C ARG A 209 10.20 -9.57 14.59
N GLN A 210 9.80 -8.59 15.40
CA GLN A 210 9.42 -8.84 16.79
C GLN A 210 8.36 -7.91 17.38
N PHE A 211 7.92 -6.87 16.67
CA PHE A 211 6.96 -5.89 17.20
C PHE A 211 5.67 -5.76 16.40
N LEU A 212 5.42 -6.67 15.46
CA LEU A 212 4.14 -6.75 14.77
C LEU A 212 3.03 -7.20 15.74
N ARG A 213 1.85 -6.59 15.61
CA ARG A 213 0.63 -7.06 16.29
C ARG A 213 0.26 -8.46 15.79
N ARG A 214 -0.27 -9.29 16.69
CA ARG A 214 -0.69 -10.66 16.38
C ARG A 214 -1.78 -10.68 15.31
N SER A 215 -2.78 -9.81 15.42
CA SER A 215 -3.80 -9.62 14.37
C SER A 215 -3.22 -9.32 12.98
N PHE A 216 -2.17 -8.50 12.89
CA PHE A 216 -1.52 -8.18 11.61
C PHE A 216 -0.83 -9.41 11.01
N ILE A 217 -0.05 -10.15 11.83
CA ILE A 217 0.58 -11.42 11.40
C ILE A 217 -0.49 -12.41 10.93
N ASN A 218 -1.57 -12.60 11.69
CA ASN A 218 -2.64 -13.52 11.32
C ASN A 218 -3.28 -13.12 9.99
N ASN A 219 -3.59 -11.84 9.78
CA ASN A 219 -4.19 -11.37 8.52
C ASN A 219 -3.22 -11.52 7.34
N LEU A 220 -1.91 -11.38 7.55
CA LEU A 220 -0.90 -11.56 6.52
C LEU A 220 -0.88 -12.99 5.94
N TYR A 221 -1.16 -13.99 6.78
CA TYR A 221 -1.13 -15.42 6.41
C TYR A 221 -2.50 -16.06 6.16
N THR A 222 -3.61 -15.40 6.52
CA THR A 222 -4.97 -15.95 6.36
C THR A 222 -5.82 -15.17 5.36
N SER A 223 -5.41 -13.96 4.99
CA SER A 223 -6.06 -13.14 3.97
C SER A 223 -5.16 -12.92 2.76
N THR A 224 -5.76 -12.46 1.66
CA THR A 224 -4.96 -12.01 0.51
C THR A 224 -4.26 -10.68 0.84
N ILE A 225 -3.08 -10.44 0.26
CA ILE A 225 -2.38 -9.16 0.41
C ILE A 225 -3.28 -7.97 -0.01
N SER A 226 -4.12 -8.14 -1.02
CA SER A 226 -5.10 -7.12 -1.44
C SER A 226 -6.10 -6.78 -0.32
N SER A 227 -6.62 -7.79 0.38
CA SER A 227 -7.53 -7.59 1.52
C SER A 227 -6.82 -6.91 2.69
N VAL A 228 -5.54 -7.22 2.91
CA VAL A 228 -4.71 -6.53 3.92
C VAL A 228 -4.51 -5.06 3.53
N ILE A 229 -4.15 -4.75 2.29
CA ILE A 229 -4.03 -3.36 1.78
C ILE A 229 -5.37 -2.62 1.94
N ASN A 230 -6.49 -3.22 1.57
CA ASN A 230 -7.80 -2.57 1.68
C ASN A 230 -8.19 -2.24 3.13
N SER A 231 -7.75 -3.08 4.07
CA SER A 231 -8.08 -2.96 5.49
C SER A 231 -7.15 -2.02 6.25
N TYR A 232 -5.84 -2.25 6.13
CA TYR A 232 -4.81 -1.47 6.83
C TYR A 232 -4.36 -0.23 6.05
N GLY A 233 -4.53 -0.19 4.73
CA GLY A 233 -4.01 0.87 3.87
C GLY A 233 -2.65 0.53 3.27
N ASP A 234 -2.11 1.51 2.54
CA ASP A 234 -0.93 1.35 1.68
C ASP A 234 0.38 1.56 2.44
N LEU A 235 0.32 2.36 3.50
CA LEU A 235 1.47 2.87 4.24
C LEU A 235 1.28 2.65 5.75
N VAL A 236 2.37 2.85 6.50
CA VAL A 236 2.42 2.80 7.96
C VAL A 236 2.90 4.13 8.47
N VAL A 237 2.21 4.66 9.48
CA VAL A 237 2.55 5.93 10.12
C VAL A 237 3.75 5.72 11.04
N VAL A 238 4.84 6.39 10.75
CA VAL A 238 6.07 6.39 11.56
C VAL A 238 6.40 7.76 12.12
N GLY A 239 5.71 8.83 11.72
CA GLY A 239 5.94 10.14 12.30
C GLY A 239 4.85 11.16 11.98
N TYR A 240 4.45 11.93 13.00
CA TYR A 240 3.41 12.94 12.89
C TYR A 240 3.56 14.08 13.91
N TYR A 241 2.83 15.16 13.65
CA TYR A 241 2.63 16.28 14.56
C TYR A 241 1.24 16.20 15.20
N THR A 242 1.13 16.68 16.45
CA THR A 242 -0.15 16.81 17.15
C THR A 242 -0.43 18.25 17.54
N GLY A 243 -1.71 18.61 17.60
CA GLY A 243 -2.17 19.95 17.96
C GLY A 243 -3.59 20.19 17.46
N GLY A 244 -3.84 21.37 16.89
CA GLY A 244 -5.07 21.68 16.16
C GLY A 244 -4.82 22.14 14.74
N ARG A 245 -5.72 21.82 13.82
CA ARG A 245 -5.67 22.29 12.42
C ARG A 245 -7.03 22.74 11.93
N ALA A 246 -7.08 23.91 11.30
CA ALA A 246 -8.18 24.31 10.45
C ALA A 246 -7.76 24.08 8.98
N PHE A 247 -8.51 23.25 8.28
CA PHE A 247 -8.29 22.89 6.88
C PHE A 247 -9.46 23.36 6.04
N ALA A 248 -9.18 24.10 4.98
CA ALA A 248 -10.17 24.68 4.11
C ALA A 248 -9.91 24.25 2.66
N GLN A 249 -10.93 23.70 2.01
CA GLN A 249 -10.92 23.36 0.58
C GLN A 249 -11.77 24.37 -0.18
N TYR A 250 -11.28 24.79 -1.34
CA TYR A 250 -11.91 25.78 -2.21
C TYR A 250 -12.13 25.24 -3.61
N MET A 251 -13.21 25.68 -4.24
CA MET A 251 -13.45 25.55 -5.67
C MET A 251 -13.97 26.89 -6.22
N GLY A 252 -13.39 27.37 -7.31
CA GLY A 252 -13.89 28.52 -8.07
C GLY A 252 -14.37 28.11 -9.46
N ASN A 253 -15.56 28.58 -9.85
CA ASN A 253 -16.05 28.50 -11.23
C ASN A 253 -15.69 29.78 -11.98
N ALA A 254 -14.87 29.67 -13.03
CA ALA A 254 -14.47 30.80 -13.87
C ALA A 254 -14.88 30.60 -15.33
N ALA A 255 -15.02 31.70 -16.06
CA ALA A 255 -15.26 31.64 -17.50
C ALA A 255 -14.13 30.89 -18.22
N SER A 256 -14.48 30.09 -19.22
CA SER A 256 -13.51 29.31 -20.01
C SER A 256 -12.53 30.18 -20.81
N SER A 257 -12.87 31.45 -21.04
CA SER A 257 -11.99 32.44 -21.67
C SER A 257 -10.87 32.97 -20.74
N THR A 258 -10.98 32.77 -19.42
CA THR A 258 -9.93 33.19 -18.48
C THR A 258 -8.79 32.20 -18.47
N ASN A 259 -7.56 32.69 -18.62
CA ASN A 259 -6.38 31.82 -18.62
C ASN A 259 -6.09 31.24 -17.23
N VAL A 260 -5.35 30.13 -17.22
CA VAL A 260 -5.04 29.33 -16.03
C VAL A 260 -4.31 30.12 -14.93
N GLU A 261 -3.33 30.93 -15.31
CA GLU A 261 -2.51 31.72 -14.36
C GLU A 261 -3.37 32.77 -13.64
N GLN A 262 -4.24 33.46 -14.37
CA GLN A 262 -5.18 34.43 -13.79
C GLN A 262 -6.16 33.76 -12.84
N ARG A 263 -6.73 32.60 -13.24
CA ARG A 263 -7.65 31.83 -12.39
C ARG A 263 -7.01 31.38 -11.09
N THR A 264 -5.83 30.77 -11.16
CA THR A 264 -5.11 30.29 -9.96
C THR A 264 -4.73 31.45 -9.03
N LYS A 265 -4.15 32.52 -9.55
CA LYS A 265 -3.76 33.71 -8.76
C LYS A 265 -4.95 34.44 -8.12
N SER A 266 -6.06 34.57 -8.85
CA SER A 266 -7.27 35.23 -8.34
C SER A 266 -7.96 34.39 -7.26
N LEU A 267 -7.96 33.06 -7.41
CA LEU A 267 -8.45 32.16 -6.38
C LEU A 267 -7.55 32.22 -5.13
N ASP A 268 -6.23 32.22 -5.27
CA ASP A 268 -5.29 32.33 -4.14
C ASP A 268 -5.47 33.64 -3.36
N THR A 269 -5.68 34.75 -4.07
CA THR A 269 -6.04 36.04 -3.48
C THR A 269 -7.33 35.94 -2.67
N SER A 270 -8.34 35.24 -3.21
CA SER A 270 -9.63 35.06 -2.55
C SER A 270 -9.55 34.13 -1.33
N ILE A 271 -8.71 33.09 -1.39
CA ILE A 271 -8.40 32.20 -0.27
C ILE A 271 -7.82 33.03 0.88
N THR A 272 -6.76 33.80 0.61
CA THR A 272 -6.11 34.67 1.61
C THR A 272 -7.08 35.71 2.18
N ALA A 273 -7.86 36.36 1.33
CA ALA A 273 -8.83 37.37 1.75
C ALA A 273 -9.99 36.80 2.58
N SER A 274 -10.27 35.51 2.47
CA SER A 274 -11.33 34.85 3.25
C SER A 274 -10.92 34.47 4.68
N LEU A 275 -9.63 34.45 4.99
CA LEU A 275 -9.14 34.13 6.32
C LEU A 275 -9.23 35.37 7.23
N THR A 276 -9.87 35.22 8.38
CA THR A 276 -9.74 36.16 9.50
C THR A 276 -8.75 35.56 10.49
N TYR A 277 -7.54 36.12 10.58
CA TYR A 277 -6.53 35.69 11.54
C TYR A 277 -5.73 36.89 12.07
N GLU A 278 -6.09 37.38 13.26
CA GLU A 278 -5.45 38.55 13.89
C GLU A 278 -4.26 38.16 14.79
N GLY A 279 -3.49 37.15 14.37
CA GLY A 279 -2.30 36.65 15.06
C GLY A 279 -2.57 35.60 16.15
N ASP A 280 -1.49 35.21 16.84
CA ASP A 280 -1.46 34.02 17.71
C ASP A 280 -2.16 34.19 19.08
N SER A 281 -2.79 35.33 19.33
CA SER A 281 -3.52 35.59 20.58
C SER A 281 -4.78 34.72 20.67
N LEU A 282 -5.00 34.07 21.81
CA LEU A 282 -6.21 33.25 22.05
C LEU A 282 -7.52 34.05 21.98
N ASN A 283 -7.46 35.37 22.13
CA ASN A 283 -8.61 36.27 22.06
C ASN A 283 -8.70 37.03 20.73
N ALA A 284 -7.79 36.78 19.78
CA ALA A 284 -7.91 37.28 18.42
C ALA A 284 -9.12 36.66 17.72
N SER A 285 -9.67 37.38 16.73
CA SER A 285 -10.64 36.80 15.81
C SER A 285 -9.94 35.76 14.93
N PHE A 286 -10.52 34.57 14.85
CA PHE A 286 -10.03 33.47 14.03
C PHE A 286 -11.19 32.78 13.31
N GLY A 287 -11.10 32.61 11.99
CA GLY A 287 -12.15 31.95 11.23
C GLY A 287 -12.12 32.29 9.75
N PHE A 288 -13.24 32.06 9.08
CA PHE A 288 -13.39 32.30 7.64
C PHE A 288 -14.58 33.23 7.39
N ASN A 289 -14.36 34.29 6.62
CA ASN A 289 -15.37 35.30 6.33
C ASN A 289 -15.31 35.72 4.86
N GLY A 290 -16.43 35.64 4.14
CA GLY A 290 -16.50 36.10 2.75
C GLY A 290 -17.04 37.51 2.56
N LYS A 291 -17.50 38.18 3.63
CA LYS A 291 -18.04 39.55 3.61
C LYS A 291 -16.92 40.58 3.74
N ASN A 292 -16.01 40.35 4.67
CA ASN A 292 -14.92 41.25 5.03
C ASN A 292 -13.61 40.74 4.40
N GLY A 293 -12.92 41.56 3.62
CA GLY A 293 -11.67 41.17 2.93
C GLY A 293 -11.49 41.83 1.56
N ASN A 294 -10.25 41.88 1.07
CA ASN A 294 -9.91 42.44 -0.24
C ASN A 294 -9.96 41.35 -1.31
N PHE A 295 -11.16 41.08 -1.83
CA PHE A 295 -11.38 40.07 -2.87
C PHE A 295 -11.13 40.63 -4.26
N ASP A 296 -10.42 39.86 -5.09
CA ASP A 296 -10.31 40.14 -6.52
C ASP A 296 -11.56 39.64 -7.25
N SER A 297 -12.39 40.58 -7.71
CA SER A 297 -13.63 40.25 -8.43
C SER A 297 -13.47 40.23 -9.96
N THR A 298 -12.24 40.28 -10.48
CA THR A 298 -12.00 40.30 -11.93
C THR A 298 -12.25 38.95 -12.58
N VAL A 299 -11.86 37.85 -11.91
CA VAL A 299 -12.04 36.48 -12.39
C VAL A 299 -13.23 35.79 -11.74
N TYR A 300 -13.37 35.90 -10.41
CA TYR A 300 -14.42 35.24 -9.65
C TYR A 300 -15.32 36.25 -8.97
N LYS A 301 -16.64 36.08 -9.06
CA LYS A 301 -17.52 36.73 -8.07
C LYS A 301 -17.55 35.87 -6.82
N LYS A 302 -17.85 36.48 -5.67
CA LYS A 302 -17.94 35.74 -4.39
C LYS A 302 -18.95 34.59 -4.44
N GLN A 303 -20.02 34.70 -5.24
CA GLN A 303 -20.96 33.60 -5.43
C GLN A 303 -20.39 32.38 -6.18
N ASP A 304 -19.31 32.58 -6.94
CA ASP A 304 -18.71 31.58 -7.83
C ASP A 304 -17.54 30.85 -7.14
N ILE A 305 -17.21 31.23 -5.90
CA ILE A 305 -16.25 30.54 -5.04
C ILE A 305 -17.02 29.79 -3.96
N PHE A 306 -16.62 28.54 -3.72
CA PHE A 306 -17.21 27.64 -2.74
C PHE A 306 -16.13 27.13 -1.81
N LEU A 307 -16.50 26.95 -0.54
CA LEU A 307 -15.59 26.59 0.55
C LEU A 307 -16.20 25.46 1.37
N ARG A 308 -15.36 24.54 1.82
CA ARG A 308 -15.63 23.59 2.90
C ARG A 308 -14.51 23.65 3.93
N VAL A 309 -14.87 23.87 5.19
CA VAL A 309 -13.90 23.92 6.31
C VAL A 309 -14.04 22.66 7.17
N LYS A 310 -12.92 22.03 7.50
CA LYS A 310 -12.81 20.93 8.47
C LYS A 310 -11.81 21.34 9.55
N THR A 311 -12.13 21.09 10.82
CA THR A 311 -11.17 21.23 11.91
C THR A 311 -10.73 19.86 12.43
N LEU A 312 -9.46 19.74 12.78
CA LEU A 312 -8.86 18.59 13.45
C LEU A 312 -8.41 19.03 14.85
N GLY A 313 -8.79 18.26 15.87
CA GLY A 313 -8.57 18.62 17.27
C GLY A 313 -9.52 19.74 17.70
N GLY A 314 -9.32 20.24 18.90
CA GLY A 314 -10.19 21.22 19.55
C GLY A 314 -11.58 20.67 19.84
N ILE A 315 -12.40 21.49 20.49
CA ILE A 315 -13.81 21.23 20.75
C ILE A 315 -14.61 21.90 19.63
N GLN A 316 -15.36 21.10 18.88
CA GLN A 316 -16.30 21.58 17.86
C GLN A 316 -17.64 21.87 18.55
N ASN A 317 -17.91 23.14 18.86
CA ASN A 317 -19.19 23.55 19.41
C ASN A 317 -20.23 23.66 18.28
N GLU A 318 -20.84 22.55 17.85
CA GLU A 318 -22.02 22.46 16.96
C GLU A 318 -22.21 23.58 15.91
N GLU A 319 -21.14 24.03 15.24
CA GLU A 319 -21.26 25.01 14.17
C GLU A 319 -21.73 24.29 12.90
N SER A 320 -22.99 24.50 12.53
CA SER A 320 -23.65 23.88 11.37
C SER A 320 -22.94 24.08 10.03
N ALA A 321 -21.98 25.02 9.96
CA ALA A 321 -21.20 25.33 8.76
C ALA A 321 -19.91 24.49 8.63
N ILE A 322 -19.38 23.88 9.70
CA ILE A 322 -18.18 23.03 9.62
C ILE A 322 -18.55 21.73 8.90
N ASN A 323 -17.67 21.28 7.99
CA ASN A 323 -17.85 20.17 7.05
C ASN A 323 -18.95 20.36 6.00
N THR A 324 -19.65 21.49 5.98
CA THR A 324 -20.63 21.86 4.96
C THR A 324 -19.96 22.64 3.84
N THR A 325 -20.28 22.32 2.59
CA THR A 325 -19.84 23.09 1.42
C THR A 325 -20.81 24.25 1.19
N MET A 326 -20.31 25.48 1.08
CA MET A 326 -21.13 26.67 0.89
C MET A 326 -20.45 27.74 0.03
N SER A 327 -21.24 28.66 -0.53
CA SER A 327 -20.72 29.78 -1.31
C SER A 327 -19.99 30.78 -0.43
N LEU A 328 -18.87 31.31 -0.91
CA LEU A 328 -18.04 32.27 -0.18
C LEU A 328 -18.84 33.51 0.24
N LYS A 329 -19.81 33.98 -0.57
CA LYS A 329 -20.66 35.13 -0.22
C LYS A 329 -21.43 34.93 1.12
N ASP A 330 -21.71 33.69 1.48
CA ASP A 330 -22.52 33.31 2.64
C ASP A 330 -21.65 32.87 3.84
N ILE A 331 -20.32 32.81 3.68
CA ILE A 331 -19.38 32.35 4.71
C ILE A 331 -19.23 33.37 5.85
N ASN A 332 -19.46 32.88 7.06
CA ASN A 332 -19.09 33.52 8.33
C ASN A 332 -18.90 32.43 9.41
N ILE A 333 -17.73 31.82 9.43
CA ILE A 333 -17.34 30.74 10.35
C ILE A 333 -16.41 31.35 11.40
N ASP A 334 -16.77 31.24 12.69
CA ASP A 334 -15.98 31.77 13.81
C ASP A 334 -15.32 30.63 14.58
N LEU A 335 -14.04 30.41 14.32
CA LEU A 335 -13.26 29.37 14.96
C LEU A 335 -12.55 29.83 16.25
N GLN A 336 -12.89 31.00 16.81
CA GLN A 336 -12.23 31.50 18.02
C GLN A 336 -12.42 30.56 19.21
N SER A 337 -13.63 30.06 19.44
CA SER A 337 -13.92 29.13 20.55
C SER A 337 -13.17 27.80 20.38
N TRP A 338 -13.14 27.27 19.14
CA TRP A 338 -12.33 26.11 18.78
C TRP A 338 -10.85 26.38 19.06
N ARG A 339 -10.31 27.53 18.63
CA ARG A 339 -8.91 27.91 18.84
C ARG A 339 -8.52 28.01 20.32
N LYS A 340 -9.42 28.53 21.16
CA LYS A 340 -9.26 28.59 22.63
C LYS A 340 -9.19 27.20 23.25
N SER A 341 -10.00 26.26 22.76
CA SER A 341 -10.04 24.89 23.28
C SER A 341 -8.72 24.13 23.10
N LEU A 342 -7.89 24.52 22.12
CA LEU A 342 -6.56 23.94 21.88
C LEU A 342 -5.54 24.28 22.97
N ASN A 343 -5.87 25.13 23.94
CA ASN A 343 -5.01 25.37 25.09
C ASN A 343 -4.95 24.16 26.05
N ASP A 344 -5.92 23.24 25.96
CA ASP A 344 -5.86 21.94 26.63
C ASP A 344 -5.34 20.89 25.65
N SER A 345 -4.21 20.25 25.97
CA SER A 345 -3.60 19.21 25.14
C SER A 345 -4.45 17.95 25.01
N LYS A 346 -5.44 17.76 25.89
CA LYS A 346 -6.48 16.72 25.75
C LYS A 346 -7.43 16.95 24.58
N ASN A 347 -7.38 18.12 23.96
CA ASN A 347 -8.12 18.40 22.74
C ASN A 347 -7.23 18.31 21.49
N HIS A 348 -5.96 17.93 21.63
CA HIS A 348 -5.06 17.83 20.47
C HIS A 348 -5.26 16.51 19.74
N THR A 349 -5.08 16.52 18.42
CA THR A 349 -5.06 15.29 17.61
C THR A 349 -3.91 15.36 16.62
N VAL A 350 -3.77 14.34 15.76
CA VAL A 350 -2.84 14.36 14.63
C VAL A 350 -3.26 15.45 13.64
N ILE A 351 -2.34 16.33 13.28
CA ILE A 351 -2.62 17.50 12.43
C ILE A 351 -1.77 17.60 11.18
N ASP A 352 -0.63 16.91 11.17
CA ASP A 352 0.27 16.84 10.04
C ASP A 352 1.18 15.61 10.15
N LEU A 353 1.73 15.17 9.02
CA LEU A 353 2.71 14.09 8.96
C LEU A 353 4.12 14.68 8.88
N THR A 354 5.11 14.02 9.50
CA THR A 354 6.50 14.49 9.37
C THR A 354 7.04 14.21 7.97
N GLN A 355 8.15 14.86 7.60
CA GLN A 355 8.96 14.37 6.49
C GLN A 355 9.34 12.90 6.75
N GLU A 356 9.14 12.05 5.74
CA GLU A 356 9.25 10.58 5.87
C GLU A 356 8.42 10.00 7.04
N GLY A 357 7.31 10.63 7.41
CA GLY A 357 6.36 10.16 8.42
C GLY A 357 5.52 8.95 7.99
N LEU A 358 5.59 8.54 6.72
CA LEU A 358 4.89 7.38 6.17
C LEU A 358 5.87 6.42 5.48
N PHE A 359 5.85 5.16 5.88
CA PHE A 359 6.67 4.09 5.29
C PHE A 359 5.79 3.07 4.56
N PRO A 360 6.26 2.44 3.47
CA PRO A 360 5.49 1.41 2.78
C PRO A 360 5.25 0.18 3.67
N MET A 361 4.09 -0.48 3.50
CA MET A 361 3.77 -1.70 4.26
C MET A 361 4.86 -2.79 4.14
N SER A 362 5.48 -2.88 2.96
CA SER A 362 6.57 -3.82 2.66
C SER A 362 7.80 -3.67 3.56
N ASP A 363 8.01 -2.50 4.17
CA ASP A 363 9.11 -2.28 5.12
C ASP A 363 8.89 -3.04 6.45
N PHE A 364 7.65 -3.40 6.77
CA PHE A 364 7.27 -4.04 8.03
C PHE A 364 7.01 -5.55 7.89
N VAL A 365 7.46 -6.14 6.78
CA VAL A 365 7.27 -7.54 6.44
C VAL A 365 8.62 -8.15 6.08
N LEU A 366 8.88 -9.39 6.50
CA LEU A 366 10.17 -10.05 6.27
C LEU A 366 10.20 -10.86 4.97
N GLU A 367 9.04 -11.33 4.54
CA GLU A 367 8.84 -12.24 3.42
C GLU A 367 8.98 -11.50 2.10
N ARG A 368 9.97 -11.87 1.29
CA ARG A 368 10.33 -11.19 0.05
C ARG A 368 9.20 -11.17 -0.97
N ASN A 369 8.42 -12.25 -1.04
CA ASN A 369 7.24 -12.33 -1.90
C ASN A 369 6.12 -11.40 -1.43
N PHE A 370 5.86 -11.32 -0.12
CA PHE A 370 4.87 -10.38 0.42
C PHE A 370 5.31 -8.94 0.24
N GLN A 371 6.58 -8.60 0.49
CA GLN A 371 7.13 -7.27 0.23
C GLN A 371 6.87 -6.81 -1.21
N ARG A 372 7.24 -7.65 -2.20
CA ARG A 372 7.01 -7.36 -3.62
C ARG A 372 5.52 -7.27 -3.93
N ARG A 373 4.70 -8.16 -3.38
CA ARG A 373 3.26 -8.16 -3.61
C ARG A 373 2.60 -6.90 -3.06
N PHE A 374 2.95 -6.46 -1.86
CA PHE A 374 2.48 -5.19 -1.31
C PHE A 374 2.81 -4.02 -2.24
N ASP A 375 4.08 -3.88 -2.62
CA ASP A 375 4.55 -2.78 -3.46
C ASP A 375 3.90 -2.79 -4.86
N ASP A 376 3.78 -3.97 -5.47
CA ASP A 376 3.33 -4.10 -6.85
C ASP A 376 1.82 -4.03 -6.95
N THR A 377 1.07 -4.58 -5.99
CA THR A 377 -0.38 -4.45 -5.91
C THR A 377 -0.79 -3.02 -5.57
N SER A 378 -0.14 -2.36 -4.61
CA SER A 378 -0.46 -0.96 -4.28
C SER A 378 -0.22 0.01 -5.44
N LYS A 379 0.67 -0.37 -6.38
CA LYS A 379 1.01 0.43 -7.57
C LYS A 379 0.21 0.02 -8.82
N ASN A 380 -0.73 -0.93 -8.72
CA ASN A 380 -1.44 -1.53 -9.86
C ASN A 380 -0.51 -2.16 -10.93
N ILE A 381 0.67 -2.62 -10.52
CA ILE A 381 1.58 -3.40 -11.39
C ILE A 381 1.15 -4.88 -11.39
N LEU A 382 0.76 -5.38 -10.22
CA LEU A 382 0.12 -6.68 -10.06
C LEU A 382 -1.38 -6.51 -9.86
N LEU A 383 -2.15 -7.40 -10.48
CA LEU A 383 -3.58 -7.47 -10.24
C LEU A 383 -3.86 -7.91 -8.79
N PRO A 384 -4.89 -7.33 -8.14
CA PRO A 384 -5.31 -7.76 -6.81
C PRO A 384 -5.77 -9.22 -6.82
N VAL A 385 -5.25 -10.00 -5.89
CA VAL A 385 -5.74 -11.35 -5.57
C VAL A 385 -6.90 -11.22 -4.59
N THR A 386 -8.05 -11.80 -4.92
CA THR A 386 -9.30 -11.70 -4.12
C THR A 386 -9.55 -12.94 -3.25
N ARG A 387 -8.93 -14.07 -3.58
CA ARG A 387 -8.91 -15.29 -2.76
C ARG A 387 -7.53 -15.94 -2.74
N LEU A 388 -7.20 -16.62 -1.66
CA LEU A 388 -6.05 -17.51 -1.60
C LEU A 388 -6.27 -18.72 -2.51
N TYR A 389 -5.23 -19.10 -3.25
CA TYR A 389 -5.24 -20.23 -4.18
C TYR A 389 -4.77 -21.52 -3.50
N THR A 390 -5.25 -22.65 -4.00
CA THR A 390 -4.65 -23.95 -3.64
C THR A 390 -3.22 -24.00 -4.20
N PRO A 391 -2.19 -24.23 -3.36
CA PRO A 391 -0.82 -24.25 -3.84
C PRO A 391 -0.57 -25.47 -4.72
N SER A 392 0.31 -25.30 -5.70
CA SER A 392 0.69 -26.35 -6.64
C SER A 392 2.13 -26.18 -7.13
N ILE A 393 2.70 -27.20 -7.73
CA ILE A 393 3.97 -27.12 -8.44
C ILE A 393 3.71 -27.18 -9.93
N MET A 394 4.17 -26.17 -10.66
CA MET A 394 4.14 -26.14 -12.12
C MET A 394 5.55 -26.23 -12.65
N ILE A 395 5.81 -27.22 -13.51
CA ILE A 395 7.09 -27.37 -14.19
C ILE A 395 7.03 -26.66 -15.53
N THR A 396 7.90 -25.67 -15.74
CA THR A 396 7.87 -24.83 -16.93
C THR A 396 9.26 -24.32 -17.29
N ARG A 397 9.36 -23.59 -18.41
CA ARG A 397 10.58 -22.93 -18.83
C ARG A 397 10.72 -21.58 -18.13
N VAL A 398 11.83 -21.36 -17.46
CA VAL A 398 12.14 -20.10 -16.77
C VAL A 398 13.35 -19.47 -17.44
N LEU A 399 13.25 -18.19 -17.81
CA LEU A 399 14.36 -17.46 -18.41
C LEU A 399 15.52 -17.42 -17.40
N LYS A 400 16.65 -18.03 -17.77
CA LYS A 400 17.85 -18.07 -16.93
C LYS A 400 18.81 -16.93 -17.27
N LYS A 401 19.07 -16.73 -18.56
CA LYS A 401 19.95 -15.67 -19.07
C LYS A 401 19.78 -15.47 -20.58
N THR A 402 20.34 -14.38 -21.09
CA THR A 402 20.53 -14.16 -22.53
C THR A 402 21.98 -14.47 -22.89
N SER A 403 22.20 -15.27 -23.93
CA SER A 403 23.53 -15.62 -24.42
C SER A 403 24.26 -14.40 -25.01
N THR A 404 25.56 -14.54 -25.28
CA THR A 404 26.34 -13.51 -25.99
C THR A 404 25.85 -13.25 -27.42
N SER A 405 25.14 -14.21 -28.03
CA SER A 405 24.49 -14.07 -29.34
C SER A 405 23.12 -13.40 -29.28
N GLY A 406 22.60 -13.11 -28.08
CA GLY A 406 21.27 -12.52 -27.89
C GLY A 406 20.14 -13.55 -27.74
N ASP A 407 20.46 -14.85 -27.69
CA ASP A 407 19.46 -15.91 -27.55
C ASP A 407 19.01 -16.02 -26.09
N ASN A 408 17.69 -16.04 -25.86
CA ASN A 408 17.14 -16.31 -24.53
C ASN A 408 17.30 -17.79 -24.20
N LEU A 409 17.94 -18.08 -23.05
CA LEU A 409 18.25 -19.41 -22.58
C LEU A 409 17.40 -19.73 -21.35
N TYR A 410 16.70 -20.86 -21.39
CA TYR A 410 15.71 -21.23 -20.39
C TYR A 410 16.15 -22.46 -19.60
N GLU A 411 15.94 -22.45 -18.28
CA GLU A 411 15.97 -23.65 -17.46
C GLU A 411 14.58 -24.30 -17.45
N VAL A 412 14.51 -25.63 -17.29
CA VAL A 412 13.27 -26.32 -16.93
C VAL A 412 13.29 -26.48 -15.42
N ALA A 413 12.36 -25.83 -14.73
CA ALA A 413 12.37 -25.76 -13.27
C ALA A 413 10.99 -26.04 -12.68
N ALA A 414 10.98 -26.56 -11.45
CA ALA A 414 9.79 -26.60 -10.62
C ALA A 414 9.49 -25.18 -10.11
N VAL A 415 8.24 -24.76 -10.24
CA VAL A 415 7.75 -23.46 -9.77
C VAL A 415 6.65 -23.71 -8.76
N LEU A 416 6.92 -23.43 -7.49
CA LEU A 416 5.92 -23.45 -6.44
C LEU A 416 5.00 -22.24 -6.60
N VAL A 417 3.73 -22.49 -6.89
CA VAL A 417 2.67 -21.48 -6.88
C VAL A 417 2.13 -21.40 -5.46
N THR A 418 2.33 -20.27 -4.78
CA THR A 418 1.89 -20.07 -3.38
C THR A 418 0.39 -19.79 -3.29
N ARG A 419 -0.15 -19.75 -2.07
CA ARG A 419 -1.52 -19.33 -1.80
C ARG A 419 -1.81 -17.89 -2.23
N GLN A 420 -0.81 -17.02 -2.26
CA GLN A 420 -0.94 -15.67 -2.81
C GLN A 420 -0.83 -15.63 -4.34
N GLY A 421 -0.60 -16.78 -4.99
CA GLY A 421 -0.36 -16.87 -6.43
C GLY A 421 1.03 -16.38 -6.85
N ASP A 422 1.99 -16.34 -5.92
CA ASP A 422 3.39 -16.04 -6.24
C ASP A 422 4.04 -17.24 -6.92
N GLN A 423 4.89 -16.99 -7.91
CA GLN A 423 5.64 -18.03 -8.61
C GLN A 423 7.06 -18.10 -8.05
N ILE A 424 7.32 -19.10 -7.23
CA ILE A 424 8.60 -19.30 -6.56
C ILE A 424 9.38 -20.40 -7.30
N VAL A 425 10.38 -20.00 -8.08
CA VAL A 425 11.19 -20.93 -8.89
C VAL A 425 12.20 -21.62 -7.98
N LEU A 426 12.11 -22.95 -7.90
CA LEU A 426 13.03 -23.82 -7.19
C LEU A 426 14.15 -24.21 -8.16
N SER A 427 15.12 -23.30 -8.36
CA SER A 427 16.17 -23.49 -9.35
C SER A 427 17.30 -24.35 -8.77
N ASN A 428 17.60 -25.47 -9.44
CA ASN A 428 18.67 -26.39 -9.07
C ASN A 428 20.08 -25.81 -9.39
N GLY A 429 20.16 -24.62 -10.00
CA GLY A 429 21.41 -23.92 -10.27
C GLY A 429 22.14 -24.33 -11.55
N ASN A 430 23.34 -23.76 -11.69
CA ASN A 430 24.24 -23.68 -12.86
C ASN A 430 24.10 -24.76 -13.96
N ALA A 431 23.36 -24.42 -15.02
CA ALA A 431 23.37 -25.13 -16.30
C ALA A 431 24.26 -24.43 -17.34
N THR A 432 24.88 -25.21 -18.22
CA THR A 432 25.68 -24.67 -19.34
C THR A 432 24.79 -24.09 -20.44
N ASP A 433 25.31 -23.18 -21.27
CA ASP A 433 24.57 -22.65 -22.43
C ASP A 433 24.10 -23.75 -23.37
N ALA A 434 24.93 -24.79 -23.57
CA ALA A 434 24.58 -25.94 -24.40
C ALA A 434 23.37 -26.69 -23.84
N GLU A 435 23.33 -26.90 -22.52
CA GLU A 435 22.21 -27.55 -21.84
C GLU A 435 20.95 -26.68 -21.88
N LEU A 436 21.06 -25.37 -21.61
CA LEU A 436 19.91 -24.48 -21.63
C LEU A 436 19.29 -24.35 -23.02
N LYS A 437 20.12 -24.40 -24.08
CA LYS A 437 19.62 -24.41 -25.48
C LYS A 437 18.78 -25.66 -25.78
N GLN A 438 19.16 -26.82 -25.25
CA GLN A 438 18.42 -28.07 -25.48
C GLN A 438 17.03 -28.04 -24.85
N ASN A 439 16.81 -27.25 -23.80
CA ASN A 439 15.52 -27.16 -23.13
C ASN A 439 14.40 -26.60 -24.03
N GLU A 440 14.72 -25.96 -25.15
CA GLU A 440 13.74 -25.55 -26.16
C GLU A 440 13.05 -26.76 -26.84
N ASP A 441 13.71 -27.92 -26.91
CA ASP A 441 13.11 -29.15 -27.42
C ASP A 441 12.07 -29.68 -26.41
N ASN A 442 10.86 -29.96 -26.89
CA ASN A 442 9.77 -30.47 -26.06
C ASN A 442 10.03 -31.88 -25.51
N ASN A 443 10.78 -32.73 -26.22
CA ASN A 443 11.14 -34.05 -25.71
C ASN A 443 12.11 -33.93 -24.54
N VAL A 444 13.14 -33.08 -24.67
CA VAL A 444 14.09 -32.78 -23.59
C VAL A 444 13.36 -32.16 -22.39
N PHE A 445 12.43 -31.24 -22.64
CA PHE A 445 11.58 -30.68 -21.59
C PHE A 445 10.78 -31.76 -20.85
N LEU A 446 10.11 -32.66 -21.57
CA LEU A 446 9.26 -33.69 -20.97
C LEU A 446 10.07 -34.69 -20.13
N GLU A 447 11.26 -35.08 -20.60
CA GLU A 447 12.18 -35.92 -19.83
C GLU A 447 12.60 -35.24 -18.52
N LYS A 448 13.01 -33.97 -18.59
CA LYS A 448 13.36 -33.18 -17.39
C LYS A 448 12.17 -32.98 -16.47
N ALA A 449 10.99 -32.68 -17.02
CA ALA A 449 9.78 -32.47 -16.23
C ALA A 449 9.39 -33.72 -15.45
N LYS A 450 9.49 -34.91 -16.06
CA LYS A 450 9.24 -36.18 -15.37
C LYS A 450 10.25 -36.39 -14.23
N ALA A 451 11.54 -36.17 -14.47
CA ALA A 451 12.57 -36.32 -13.44
C ALA A 451 12.37 -35.34 -12.26
N ILE A 452 12.08 -34.07 -12.56
CA ILE A 452 11.79 -33.05 -11.55
C ILE A 452 10.56 -33.43 -10.73
N ALA A 453 9.49 -33.91 -11.38
CA ALA A 453 8.28 -34.34 -10.68
C ALA A 453 8.56 -35.50 -9.72
N GLU A 454 9.23 -36.55 -10.20
CA GLU A 454 9.63 -37.70 -9.38
C GLU A 454 10.50 -37.30 -8.18
N GLU A 455 11.35 -36.27 -8.33
CA GLU A 455 12.13 -35.70 -7.24
C GLU A 455 11.24 -34.94 -6.24
N LYS A 456 10.44 -33.98 -6.71
CA LYS A 456 9.64 -33.10 -5.84
C LYS A 456 8.51 -33.83 -5.11
N SER A 457 7.94 -34.88 -5.70
CA SER A 457 6.96 -35.76 -5.04
C SER A 457 7.49 -36.41 -3.75
N LYS A 458 8.81 -36.54 -3.57
CA LYS A 458 9.41 -37.10 -2.35
C LYS A 458 9.34 -36.14 -1.16
N TYR A 459 9.32 -34.83 -1.42
CA TYR A 459 9.40 -33.80 -0.39
C TYR A 459 8.05 -33.09 -0.16
N PHE A 460 7.39 -32.66 -1.23
CA PHE A 460 6.08 -31.99 -1.17
C PHE A 460 4.90 -32.98 -1.06
N SER A 461 5.21 -34.19 -0.61
CA SER A 461 4.34 -35.36 -0.56
C SER A 461 3.75 -35.74 -1.94
N SER A 462 3.12 -36.91 -2.01
CA SER A 462 2.23 -37.27 -3.13
C SER A 462 0.97 -36.40 -3.18
N ASP A 463 0.84 -35.44 -2.26
CA ASP A 463 -0.42 -34.81 -1.92
C ASP A 463 -0.61 -33.44 -2.58
N ILE A 464 0.46 -32.76 -2.99
CA ILE A 464 0.34 -31.53 -3.80
C ILE A 464 0.12 -31.86 -5.29
N GLN A 465 -0.60 -30.99 -6.01
CA GLN A 465 -0.68 -31.12 -7.46
C GLN A 465 0.67 -30.77 -8.11
N ILE A 466 1.11 -31.60 -9.05
CA ILE A 466 2.23 -31.30 -9.95
C ILE A 466 1.71 -31.33 -11.39
N SER A 467 1.93 -30.25 -12.12
CA SER A 467 1.65 -30.12 -13.54
C SER A 467 2.89 -29.68 -14.31
N TYR A 468 2.85 -29.81 -15.64
CA TYR A 468 3.82 -29.17 -16.53
C TYR A 468 3.11 -28.39 -17.63
N ASN A 469 3.81 -27.42 -18.21
CA ASN A 469 3.35 -26.69 -19.38
C ASN A 469 4.50 -26.47 -20.38
N THR A 470 4.36 -27.04 -21.58
CA THR A 470 5.40 -27.03 -22.63
C THR A 470 5.41 -25.74 -23.44
N THR A 471 4.47 -24.81 -23.27
CA THR A 471 4.42 -23.56 -24.03
C THR A 471 4.66 -22.34 -23.15
N LYS A 472 4.28 -22.42 -21.87
CA LYS A 472 4.47 -21.37 -20.88
C LYS A 472 5.96 -21.08 -20.66
N ARG A 473 6.27 -19.80 -20.55
CA ARG A 473 7.61 -19.27 -20.26
C ARG A 473 7.49 -18.22 -19.18
N LEU A 474 8.30 -18.34 -18.13
CA LEU A 474 8.41 -17.34 -17.09
C LEU A 474 9.65 -16.50 -17.29
N ASN A 475 9.50 -15.19 -17.13
CA ASN A 475 10.62 -14.27 -17.09
C ASN A 475 10.68 -13.61 -15.70
N PRO A 476 11.61 -14.04 -14.83
CA PRO A 476 11.73 -13.47 -13.48
C PRO A 476 12.11 -11.97 -13.45
N MET A 477 12.49 -11.39 -14.59
CA MET A 477 12.71 -9.94 -14.72
C MET A 477 11.40 -9.15 -14.80
N PHE A 478 10.30 -9.79 -15.17
CA PHE A 478 8.99 -9.17 -15.15
C PHE A 478 8.40 -9.19 -13.74
N ARG A 479 7.63 -8.15 -13.45
CA ARG A 479 6.93 -7.98 -12.17
C ARG A 479 5.55 -8.62 -12.16
N SER A 480 5.02 -8.99 -13.33
CA SER A 480 3.72 -9.65 -13.50
C SER A 480 3.86 -10.81 -14.50
N PRO A 481 3.54 -12.06 -14.10
CA PRO A 481 3.22 -12.49 -12.75
C PRO A 481 4.40 -12.30 -11.78
N LEU A 482 4.14 -12.22 -10.47
CA LEU A 482 5.20 -12.11 -9.48
C LEU A 482 6.02 -13.39 -9.49
N CYS A 483 7.30 -13.28 -9.86
CA CYS A 483 8.22 -14.40 -9.93
C CYS A 483 9.49 -14.13 -9.10
N ILE A 484 9.90 -15.10 -8.28
CA ILE A 484 11.13 -15.06 -7.47
C ILE A 484 11.90 -16.35 -7.70
N VAL A 485 13.18 -16.23 -8.03
CA VAL A 485 14.09 -17.37 -8.20
C VAL A 485 14.84 -17.63 -6.91
N LEU A 486 14.75 -18.88 -6.43
CA LEU A 486 15.57 -19.40 -5.34
C LEU A 486 16.70 -20.22 -5.97
N GLU A 487 17.88 -19.61 -6.07
CA GLU A 487 19.06 -20.24 -6.69
C GLU A 487 19.65 -21.33 -5.80
N ASN A 488 20.07 -22.44 -6.43
CA ASN A 488 20.65 -23.62 -5.77
C ASN A 488 19.73 -24.24 -4.70
N PHE A 489 18.42 -24.21 -4.94
CA PHE A 489 17.45 -24.78 -4.01
C PHE A 489 17.66 -26.30 -3.84
N ASN A 490 17.69 -26.75 -2.58
CA ASN A 490 17.83 -28.17 -2.23
C ASN A 490 17.16 -28.45 -0.88
N GLU A 491 16.21 -29.37 -0.87
CA GLU A 491 15.41 -29.73 0.31
C GLU A 491 16.22 -30.32 1.46
N ASN A 492 17.36 -30.98 1.18
CA ASN A 492 18.15 -31.69 2.20
C ASN A 492 18.96 -30.78 3.13
N GLY A 493 19.15 -29.51 2.77
CA GLY A 493 19.94 -28.54 3.56
C GLY A 493 19.16 -27.86 4.69
N PHE A 494 17.85 -28.09 4.78
CA PHE A 494 16.96 -27.32 5.63
C PHE A 494 16.95 -27.79 7.09
N TYR A 495 16.70 -26.84 7.98
CA TYR A 495 16.34 -27.04 9.38
C TYR A 495 14.98 -26.39 9.63
N LYS A 496 14.31 -26.77 10.72
CA LYS A 496 13.09 -26.10 11.18
C LYS A 496 13.30 -25.36 12.49
N TYR A 497 12.59 -24.24 12.66
CA TYR A 497 12.57 -23.45 13.88
C TYR A 497 11.18 -22.86 14.10
N TYR A 498 10.60 -23.11 15.27
CA TYR A 498 9.35 -22.50 15.71
C TYR A 498 9.63 -21.28 16.59
N ASN A 499 9.02 -20.15 16.27
CA ASN A 499 9.07 -18.92 17.06
C ASN A 499 7.79 -18.77 17.88
N GLU A 500 7.85 -19.12 19.16
CA GLU A 500 6.74 -19.04 20.12
C GLU A 500 6.16 -17.63 20.30
N THR A 501 6.93 -16.57 20.05
CA THR A 501 6.43 -15.18 20.21
C THR A 501 5.44 -14.81 19.11
N THR A 502 5.62 -15.37 17.92
CA THR A 502 4.83 -15.02 16.73
C THR A 502 4.04 -16.21 16.19
N ASN A 503 4.09 -17.37 16.84
CA ASN A 503 3.63 -18.69 16.35
C ASN A 503 3.96 -18.91 14.86
N MET A 504 5.18 -18.55 14.47
CA MET A 504 5.66 -18.70 13.10
C MET A 504 6.64 -19.85 13.05
N GLU A 505 6.51 -20.69 12.04
CA GLU A 505 7.52 -21.70 11.72
C GLU A 505 8.37 -21.25 10.54
N TYR A 506 9.68 -21.50 10.66
CA TYR A 506 10.68 -21.16 9.66
C TYR A 506 11.43 -22.43 9.24
N LEU A 507 11.38 -22.73 7.94
CA LEU A 507 12.21 -23.76 7.32
C LEU A 507 13.37 -23.06 6.64
N TYR A 508 14.62 -23.28 7.06
CA TYR A 508 15.74 -22.52 6.55
C TYR A 508 16.98 -23.37 6.24
N ASP A 509 17.72 -23.01 5.19
CA ASP A 509 19.00 -23.63 4.84
C ASP A 509 20.17 -22.64 5.10
N PRO A 510 21.07 -22.95 6.05
CA PRO A 510 22.21 -22.10 6.36
C PRO A 510 23.26 -22.00 5.24
N THR A 511 23.24 -22.89 4.25
CA THR A 511 24.18 -22.88 3.12
C THR A 511 23.71 -21.88 2.06
N THR A 512 22.49 -22.05 1.55
CA THR A 512 21.91 -21.21 0.49
C THR A 512 21.32 -19.91 1.00
N LYS A 513 21.09 -19.80 2.32
CA LYS A 513 20.40 -18.67 2.97
C LYS A 513 18.95 -18.50 2.49
N LEU A 514 18.31 -19.61 2.13
CA LEU A 514 16.90 -19.64 1.76
C LEU A 514 16.05 -19.98 2.99
N CYS A 515 14.84 -19.42 3.05
CA CYS A 515 13.91 -19.67 4.14
C CYS A 515 12.46 -19.66 3.64
N PHE A 516 11.65 -20.62 4.07
CA PHE A 516 10.19 -20.53 4.02
C PHE A 516 9.65 -20.18 5.41
N SER A 517 8.52 -19.48 5.45
CA SER A 517 7.85 -19.09 6.68
C SER A 517 6.34 -19.29 6.56
N PHE A 518 5.70 -19.73 7.63
CA PHE A 518 4.25 -19.87 7.70
C PHE A 518 3.75 -19.78 9.14
N LEU A 519 2.48 -19.39 9.28
CA LEU A 519 1.79 -19.38 10.56
C LEU A 519 1.52 -20.82 11.00
N ALA A 520 1.96 -21.17 12.21
CA ALA A 520 1.73 -22.45 12.86
C ALA A 520 0.80 -22.21 14.06
N ASP A 521 -0.46 -21.92 13.77
CA ASP A 521 -1.53 -21.73 14.75
C ASP A 521 -2.47 -22.94 14.74
N ASP A 522 -2.70 -23.56 15.90
CA ASP A 522 -3.52 -24.77 16.05
C ASP A 522 -5.02 -24.52 15.71
N GLY A 523 -5.44 -23.25 15.61
CA GLY A 523 -6.81 -22.87 15.24
C GLY A 523 -7.08 -22.82 13.73
N ASP A 524 -6.05 -22.96 12.89
CA ASP A 524 -6.11 -22.79 11.43
C ASP A 524 -5.75 -24.09 10.68
N GLU A 525 -5.94 -24.08 9.35
CA GLU A 525 -5.48 -25.16 8.50
C GLU A 525 -3.97 -25.37 8.67
N SER A 526 -3.54 -26.63 8.78
CA SER A 526 -2.12 -26.95 8.80
C SER A 526 -1.48 -26.55 7.48
N MET A 527 -0.61 -25.52 7.52
CA MET A 527 0.13 -25.06 6.33
C MET A 527 1.02 -26.15 5.75
N LEU A 528 1.49 -27.08 6.60
CA LEU A 528 2.22 -28.26 6.17
C LEU A 528 1.36 -29.18 5.32
N GLU A 529 0.09 -29.40 5.70
CA GLU A 529 -0.82 -30.23 4.92
C GLU A 529 -1.26 -29.52 3.64
N VAL A 530 -1.62 -28.24 3.72
CA VAL A 530 -2.05 -27.43 2.57
C VAL A 530 -1.01 -27.46 1.45
N TYR A 531 0.27 -27.35 1.80
CA TYR A 531 1.41 -27.40 0.87
C TYR A 531 2.00 -28.81 0.66
N GLY A 532 1.47 -29.86 1.31
CA GLY A 532 2.03 -31.21 1.23
C GLY A 532 3.43 -31.37 1.85
N LEU A 533 3.87 -30.45 2.71
CA LEU A 533 5.23 -30.43 3.27
C LEU A 533 5.44 -31.39 4.44
N SER A 534 4.39 -32.02 4.98
CA SER A 534 4.44 -32.85 6.19
C SER A 534 5.54 -33.93 6.13
N THR A 535 5.69 -34.61 5.00
CA THR A 535 6.72 -35.65 4.80
C THR A 535 8.13 -35.05 4.83
N TRP A 536 8.36 -33.91 4.21
CA TRP A 536 9.66 -33.25 4.26
C TRP A 536 9.97 -32.71 5.65
N VAL A 537 9.05 -31.94 6.24
CA VAL A 537 9.26 -31.20 7.49
C VAL A 537 9.36 -32.11 8.72
N SER A 538 8.68 -33.27 8.71
CA SER A 538 8.83 -34.28 9.77
C SER A 538 10.25 -34.86 9.84
N ASN A 539 10.98 -34.88 8.72
CA ASN A 539 12.37 -35.35 8.65
C ASN A 539 13.41 -34.25 8.95
N LEU A 540 13.00 -32.99 9.06
CA LEU A 540 13.92 -31.89 9.35
C LEU A 540 14.32 -31.86 10.82
N THR A 541 15.61 -31.61 11.06
CA THR A 541 16.14 -31.40 12.41
C THR A 541 15.73 -30.02 12.90
N GLU A 542 15.25 -29.95 14.14
CA GLU A 542 14.97 -28.67 14.80
C GLU A 542 16.28 -27.99 15.19
N LYS A 543 16.42 -26.72 14.83
CA LYS A 543 17.61 -25.93 15.15
C LYS A 543 17.26 -24.46 15.31
N ARG A 544 17.44 -23.96 16.53
CA ARG A 544 17.21 -22.56 16.85
C ARG A 544 18.11 -21.63 16.04
N ILE A 545 17.53 -20.56 15.54
CA ILE A 545 18.21 -19.45 14.87
C ILE A 545 17.62 -18.14 15.39
N SER A 546 18.43 -17.07 15.45
CA SER A 546 17.89 -15.77 15.85
C SER A 546 17.09 -15.15 14.70
N MET A 547 15.97 -14.50 15.03
CA MET A 547 15.19 -13.73 14.04
C MET A 547 16.01 -12.61 13.40
N ALA A 548 16.98 -12.06 14.12
CA ALA A 548 17.92 -11.09 13.58
C ALA A 548 18.79 -11.68 12.47
N THR A 549 19.22 -12.95 12.59
CA THR A 549 19.99 -13.65 11.56
C THR A 549 19.13 -13.93 10.34
N LEU A 550 17.92 -14.46 10.53
CA LEU A 550 16.97 -14.71 9.44
C LEU A 550 16.66 -13.43 8.65
N ALA A 551 16.18 -12.38 9.33
CA ALA A 551 15.77 -11.12 8.69
C ALA A 551 16.91 -10.36 7.98
N ASN A 552 18.17 -10.61 8.35
CA ASN A 552 19.31 -9.90 7.77
C ASN A 552 20.04 -10.68 6.69
N LEU A 553 20.07 -12.01 6.79
CA LEU A 553 20.95 -12.83 5.95
C LEU A 553 20.20 -13.77 5.01
N TYR A 554 18.89 -13.99 5.22
CA TYR A 554 18.12 -14.96 4.47
C TYR A 554 17.11 -14.30 3.52
N THR A 555 16.85 -14.97 2.39
CA THR A 555 15.67 -14.70 1.57
C THR A 555 14.52 -15.51 2.14
N ILE A 556 13.56 -14.84 2.78
CA ILE A 556 12.39 -15.47 3.39
C ILE A 556 11.22 -15.42 2.40
N ILE A 557 10.53 -16.53 2.21
CA ILE A 557 9.32 -16.65 1.40
C ILE A 557 8.16 -17.05 2.33
N GLY A 558 7.08 -16.29 2.32
CA GLY A 558 5.84 -16.59 3.03
C GLY A 558 4.96 -17.55 2.23
N LEU A 559 4.48 -18.61 2.89
CA LEU A 559 3.59 -19.63 2.32
C LEU A 559 2.11 -19.35 2.66
#